data_AF-A0ABD3QU47-F1
#
_entry.id   AF-A0ABD3QU47-F1
#
_cell.length_a   1.000
_cell.length_b   1.000
_cell.length_c   1.000
_cell.angle_alpha   90.00
_cell.angle_beta   90.00
_cell.angle_gamma   90.00
#
_symmetry.space_group_name_H-M   'P 1'
#
loop_
_entity.id
_entity.type
_entity.pdbx_description
1 polymer ?
#
loop_
_entity_poly.entity_id
_entity_poly.type
_entity_poly.pdbx_seq_one_letter_code
_entity_poly.pdbx_strand_id
1 'polypeptide(L)'
;MNAANYNAAPRERHARKAGTANSPMPAAVAKHAVVSPATSLDDDEARAERRLQKIHTLSQRLSQYARGSDRRQVLRTLLDPDLYPRMHLIGGVSGVDDIAAAEREAAGERASLNGVKFLQVRSPLQGRTDDSYFLQTVREVCGHMCDMNGVDADPMALYGGLLLRLCRSASERDALEALTLWTSGQTGELLLLPLVRRHHRPDSTFPLAEPVELEMYVEGGNVHAKVSMRHELGLFRRLDLEAGVEGIREALRPWNGLVEMAQRERLLQRSGVPPQHKKKKGGGAADDAANSLTRQLTNIQYEALLLTRFSSGHKNFLRPWVYINADVVERINFGTGSSVRILNVSVPEDKNSGYVKK
;
A
#
# COMPACT_ATOMS: atom_id res chain seq x y z
N MET A 1 47.72 20.99 -6.57
CA MET A 1 47.46 21.47 -7.94
C MET A 1 48.32 20.66 -8.88
N ASN A 2 47.75 19.69 -9.58
CA ASN A 2 48.34 19.03 -10.74
C ASN A 2 47.19 18.46 -11.56
N ALA A 3 46.93 19.09 -12.70
CA ALA A 3 45.89 18.73 -13.65
C ALA A 3 46.45 17.69 -14.63
N ALA A 4 45.76 16.58 -14.78
CA ALA A 4 46.00 15.62 -15.86
C ALA A 4 44.76 15.57 -16.75
N ASN A 5 44.93 16.13 -17.94
CA ASN A 5 44.03 16.07 -19.09
C ASN A 5 43.88 14.63 -19.58
N TYR A 6 42.63 14.20 -19.83
CA TYR A 6 42.32 13.14 -20.78
C TYR A 6 41.23 13.62 -21.73
N ASN A 7 41.65 13.98 -22.94
CA ASN A 7 40.80 14.15 -24.12
C ASN A 7 41.11 12.99 -25.06
N ALA A 8 40.10 12.19 -25.43
CA ALA A 8 40.15 11.36 -26.63
C ALA A 8 38.75 11.21 -27.25
N ALA A 9 38.72 11.64 -28.51
CA ALA A 9 37.67 11.84 -29.51
C ALA A 9 36.62 10.71 -29.77
N PRO A 10 35.54 11.03 -30.51
CA PRO A 10 34.40 10.16 -30.78
C PRO A 10 34.58 9.29 -32.03
N ARG A 11 33.84 8.18 -32.11
CA ARG A 11 33.67 7.39 -33.34
C ARG A 11 32.24 7.51 -33.86
N GLU A 12 32.10 8.20 -34.98
CA GLU A 12 30.92 8.16 -35.84
C GLU A 12 31.03 7.06 -36.92
N ARG A 13 29.85 6.73 -37.46
CA ARG A 13 29.52 6.18 -38.79
C ARG A 13 29.49 4.65 -38.93
N HIS A 14 28.28 4.13 -39.16
CA HIS A 14 27.90 3.67 -40.49
C HIS A 14 26.39 3.82 -40.73
N ALA A 15 26.06 4.22 -41.95
CA ALA A 15 24.73 4.46 -42.47
C ALA A 15 24.24 3.32 -43.37
N ARG A 16 22.92 3.36 -43.64
CA ARG A 16 22.14 2.77 -44.74
C ARG A 16 21.59 1.34 -44.55
N LYS A 17 20.26 1.20 -44.57
CA LYS A 17 19.47 1.03 -45.82
C LYS A 17 17.97 1.18 -45.56
N ALA A 18 17.33 1.96 -46.44
CA ALA A 18 15.89 2.00 -46.63
C ALA A 18 15.43 0.81 -47.46
N GLY A 19 14.22 0.31 -47.18
CA GLY A 19 13.55 -0.74 -47.94
C GLY A 19 12.05 -0.75 -47.62
N THR A 20 11.29 -0.09 -48.49
CA THR A 20 9.82 -0.08 -48.57
C THR A 20 9.25 -1.45 -48.97
N ALA A 21 8.17 -1.90 -48.32
CA ALA A 21 7.08 -2.63 -48.98
C ALA A 21 5.84 -2.70 -48.07
N ASN A 22 4.78 -2.01 -48.50
CA ASN A 22 3.42 -2.18 -48.01
C ASN A 22 2.90 -3.58 -48.35
N SER A 23 2.18 -4.21 -47.43
CA SER A 23 1.24 -5.28 -47.73
C SER A 23 0.02 -5.16 -46.82
N PRO A 24 -1.20 -5.25 -47.37
CA PRO A 24 -2.44 -5.09 -46.62
C PRO A 24 -2.77 -6.37 -45.84
N MET A 25 -3.01 -6.25 -44.54
CA MET A 25 -3.57 -7.33 -43.73
C MET A 25 -5.09 -7.38 -43.87
N PRO A 26 -5.70 -8.57 -43.97
CA PRO A 26 -7.15 -8.73 -44.01
C PRO A 26 -7.76 -8.50 -42.63
N ALA A 27 -8.87 -7.76 -42.61
CA ALA A 27 -9.71 -7.55 -41.44
C ALA A 27 -10.37 -8.87 -41.00
N ALA A 28 -9.79 -9.55 -40.01
CA ALA A 28 -10.43 -10.62 -39.29
C ALA A 28 -11.23 -10.02 -38.13
N VAL A 29 -12.56 -9.96 -38.30
CA VAL A 29 -13.52 -9.64 -37.25
C VAL A 29 -13.47 -10.74 -36.20
N ALA A 30 -12.66 -10.55 -35.16
CA ALA A 30 -12.66 -11.37 -33.96
C ALA A 30 -13.91 -11.04 -33.13
N LYS A 31 -14.94 -11.88 -33.25
CA LYS A 31 -16.02 -11.93 -32.27
C LYS A 31 -15.43 -12.44 -30.94
N HIS A 32 -15.03 -11.52 -30.08
CA HIS A 32 -14.73 -11.84 -28.68
C HIS A 32 -16.05 -12.24 -28.00
N ALA A 33 -16.30 -13.55 -27.95
CA ALA A 33 -17.24 -14.12 -27.00
C ALA A 33 -16.67 -13.86 -25.60
N VAL A 34 -17.30 -12.93 -24.88
CA VAL A 34 -17.09 -12.74 -23.44
C VAL A 34 -17.64 -13.98 -22.75
N VAL A 35 -16.81 -15.01 -22.63
CA VAL A 35 -17.06 -16.15 -21.76
C VAL A 35 -16.72 -15.68 -20.35
N SER A 36 -17.71 -15.12 -19.64
CA SER A 36 -17.62 -15.00 -18.19
C SER A 36 -17.63 -16.42 -17.61
N PRO A 37 -16.57 -16.90 -16.95
CA PRO A 37 -16.64 -18.20 -16.29
C PRO A 37 -17.57 -18.04 -15.09
N ALA A 38 -18.74 -18.67 -15.16
CA ALA A 38 -19.57 -18.90 -13.98
C ALA A 38 -18.81 -19.88 -13.07
N THR A 39 -17.89 -19.36 -12.26
CA THR A 39 -17.30 -20.10 -11.14
C THR A 39 -18.42 -20.40 -10.15
N SER A 40 -18.66 -21.68 -9.86
CA SER A 40 -19.67 -22.11 -8.89
C SER A 40 -19.33 -21.58 -7.51
N LEU A 41 -20.37 -21.22 -6.73
CA LEU A 41 -20.23 -20.74 -5.35
C LEU A 41 -19.36 -21.68 -4.49
N ASP A 42 -19.45 -22.99 -4.73
CA ASP A 42 -18.67 -24.02 -4.05
C ASP A 42 -17.14 -23.86 -4.24
N ASP A 43 -16.70 -23.35 -5.40
CA ASP A 43 -15.27 -23.15 -5.69
C ASP A 43 -14.70 -21.98 -4.88
N ASP A 44 -15.50 -20.94 -4.66
CA ASP A 44 -15.08 -19.75 -3.92
C ASP A 44 -15.02 -20.00 -2.40
N GLU A 45 -15.94 -20.80 -1.87
CA GLU A 45 -15.90 -21.27 -0.48
C GLU A 45 -14.66 -22.13 -0.23
N ALA A 46 -14.39 -23.12 -1.08
CA ALA A 46 -13.20 -23.97 -0.96
C ALA A 46 -11.89 -23.17 -1.07
N ARG A 47 -11.83 -22.13 -1.91
CA ARG A 47 -10.66 -21.22 -2.00
C ARG A 47 -10.49 -20.39 -0.72
N ALA A 48 -11.59 -19.93 -0.12
CA ALA A 48 -11.56 -19.18 1.13
C ALA A 48 -11.04 -20.06 2.28
N GLU A 49 -11.57 -21.28 2.42
CA GLU A 49 -11.11 -22.23 3.43
C GLU A 49 -9.62 -22.55 3.31
N ARG A 50 -9.13 -22.85 2.10
CA ARG A 50 -7.70 -23.08 1.85
C ARG A 50 -6.85 -21.87 2.25
N ARG A 51 -7.30 -20.65 1.94
CA ARG A 51 -6.60 -19.42 2.31
C ARG A 51 -6.49 -19.27 3.83
N LEU A 52 -7.53 -19.63 4.58
CA LEU A 52 -7.55 -19.54 6.03
C LEU A 52 -6.67 -20.58 6.70
N GLN A 53 -6.70 -21.80 6.18
CA GLN A 53 -5.78 -22.85 6.62
C GLN A 53 -4.32 -22.41 6.43
N LYS A 54 -4.01 -21.74 5.31
CA LYS A 54 -2.69 -21.13 5.08
C LYS A 54 -2.38 -20.03 6.09
N ILE A 55 -3.30 -19.10 6.34
CA ILE A 55 -3.13 -18.03 7.35
C ILE A 55 -2.86 -18.63 8.74
N HIS A 56 -3.63 -19.65 9.14
CA HIS A 56 -3.47 -20.31 10.43
C HIS A 56 -2.12 -21.03 10.53
N THR A 57 -1.75 -21.79 9.49
CA THR A 57 -0.46 -22.49 9.42
C THR A 57 0.71 -21.50 9.46
N LEU A 58 0.62 -20.41 8.69
CA LEU A 58 1.60 -19.34 8.69
C LEU A 58 1.72 -18.71 10.08
N SER A 59 0.60 -18.28 10.66
CA SER A 59 0.55 -17.70 12.00
C SER A 59 1.20 -18.63 13.02
N GLN A 60 0.83 -19.92 13.05
CA GLN A 60 1.35 -20.87 14.02
C GLN A 60 2.87 -21.02 13.90
N ARG A 61 3.39 -21.15 12.68
CA ARG A 61 4.84 -21.22 12.42
C ARG A 61 5.56 -19.96 12.84
N LEU A 62 5.05 -18.78 12.46
CA LEU A 62 5.62 -17.49 12.83
C LEU A 62 5.68 -17.33 14.35
N SER A 63 4.60 -17.65 15.06
CA SER A 63 4.54 -17.59 16.52
C SER A 63 5.52 -18.56 17.17
N GLN A 64 5.61 -19.80 16.69
CA GLN A 64 6.57 -20.79 17.19
C GLN A 64 8.00 -20.30 17.05
N TYR A 65 8.39 -19.81 15.87
CA TYR A 65 9.72 -19.29 15.62
C TYR A 65 10.00 -17.98 16.36
N ALA A 66 8.99 -17.13 16.55
CA ALA A 66 9.10 -15.92 17.34
C ALA A 66 9.42 -16.21 18.82
N ARG A 67 8.71 -17.17 19.44
CA ARG A 67 8.99 -17.64 20.80
C ARG A 67 10.38 -18.26 20.93
N GLY A 68 10.78 -19.05 19.92
CA GLY A 68 12.13 -19.62 19.83
C GLY A 68 13.22 -18.61 19.48
N SER A 69 12.88 -17.34 19.23
CA SER A 69 13.80 -16.30 18.75
C SER A 69 14.57 -16.68 17.47
N ASP A 70 13.98 -17.54 16.62
CA ASP A 70 14.59 -18.00 15.37
C ASP A 70 14.18 -17.09 14.20
N ARG A 71 14.88 -15.97 14.08
CA ARG A 71 14.68 -14.99 13.01
C ARG A 71 14.83 -15.60 11.61
N ARG A 72 15.73 -16.57 11.43
CA ARG A 72 16.00 -17.17 10.11
C ARG A 72 14.81 -18.00 9.64
N GLN A 73 14.17 -18.74 10.55
CA GLN A 73 12.96 -19.48 10.22
C GLN A 73 11.76 -18.57 9.98
N VAL A 74 11.64 -17.46 10.71
CA VAL A 74 10.63 -16.42 10.40
C VAL A 74 10.82 -15.91 8.97
N LEU A 75 12.04 -15.51 8.59
CA LEU A 75 12.34 -15.04 7.23
C LEU A 75 12.06 -16.11 6.17
N ARG A 76 12.49 -17.35 6.39
CA ARG A 76 12.22 -18.47 5.47
C ARG A 76 10.71 -18.69 5.28
N THR A 77 9.94 -18.60 6.36
CA THR A 77 8.48 -18.80 6.32
C THR A 77 7.78 -17.65 5.58
N LEU A 78 8.23 -16.40 5.76
CA LEU A 78 7.70 -15.24 5.03
C LEU A 78 8.12 -15.23 3.55
N LEU A 79 9.17 -15.95 3.17
CA LEU A 79 9.61 -16.06 1.78
C LEU A 79 8.95 -17.23 1.05
N ASP A 80 8.26 -18.12 1.76
CA ASP A 80 7.57 -19.29 1.22
C ASP A 80 6.27 -18.87 0.50
N PRO A 81 6.22 -18.94 -0.85
CA PRO A 81 5.05 -18.51 -1.62
C PRO A 81 3.83 -19.40 -1.41
N ASP A 82 4.00 -20.63 -0.93
CA ASP A 82 2.89 -21.55 -0.69
C ASP A 82 2.12 -21.15 0.57
N LEU A 83 2.81 -20.54 1.54
CA LEU A 83 2.23 -20.10 2.82
C LEU A 83 1.87 -18.61 2.82
N TYR A 84 2.75 -17.77 2.25
CA TYR A 84 2.60 -16.32 2.26
C TYR A 84 2.56 -15.77 0.83
N PRO A 85 1.35 -15.50 0.29
CA PRO A 85 1.23 -14.98 -1.06
C PRO A 85 1.83 -13.58 -1.13
N ARG A 86 2.66 -13.33 -2.14
CA ARG A 86 3.30 -12.01 -2.34
C ARG A 86 2.35 -10.95 -2.90
N MET A 87 1.20 -11.35 -3.42
CA MET A 87 0.20 -10.45 -3.98
C MET A 87 -1.11 -10.61 -3.21
N HIS A 88 -1.66 -9.48 -2.75
CA HIS A 88 -2.96 -9.44 -2.09
C HIS A 88 -3.88 -8.46 -2.83
N LEU A 89 -5.11 -8.88 -3.08
CA LEU A 89 -6.17 -7.96 -3.48
C LEU A 89 -6.65 -7.23 -2.23
N ILE A 90 -6.66 -5.90 -2.28
CA ILE A 90 -7.19 -5.03 -1.22
C ILE A 90 -8.45 -4.33 -1.72
N GLY A 91 -9.34 -3.96 -0.78
CA GLY A 91 -10.59 -3.28 -1.09
C GLY A 91 -10.38 -1.84 -1.56
N GLY A 92 -11.48 -1.11 -1.78
CA GLY A 92 -11.45 0.32 -2.10
C GLY A 92 -10.73 1.15 -1.04
N VAL A 93 -10.43 2.42 -1.37
CA VAL A 93 -9.75 3.34 -0.43
C VAL A 93 -10.59 3.51 0.82
N SER A 94 -10.03 3.15 1.99
CA SER A 94 -10.72 3.27 3.27
C SER A 94 -10.29 4.52 4.04
N GLY A 95 -11.21 5.11 4.80
CA GLY A 95 -10.88 6.04 5.89
C GLY A 95 -10.43 7.45 5.50
N VAL A 96 -10.79 7.94 4.32
CA VAL A 96 -10.64 9.36 3.95
C VAL A 96 -12.02 10.00 3.89
N ASP A 97 -12.46 10.53 5.03
CA ASP A 97 -13.79 11.11 5.19
C ASP A 97 -13.81 12.62 4.85
N ASP A 98 -12.64 13.25 4.69
CA ASP A 98 -12.47 14.69 4.43
C ASP A 98 -11.48 14.94 3.27
N ILE A 99 -11.99 15.48 2.16
CA ILE A 99 -11.23 15.84 0.97
C ILE A 99 -10.19 16.93 1.28
N ALA A 100 -10.48 17.87 2.17
CA ALA A 100 -9.53 18.93 2.53
C ALA A 100 -8.37 18.40 3.38
N ALA A 101 -8.61 17.38 4.21
CA ALA A 101 -7.54 16.65 4.89
C ALA A 101 -6.70 15.85 3.90
N ALA A 102 -7.35 15.17 2.95
CA ALA A 102 -6.68 14.44 1.87
C ALA A 102 -5.76 15.35 1.05
N GLU A 103 -6.25 16.54 0.69
CA GLU A 103 -5.49 17.54 -0.07
C GLU A 103 -4.26 18.01 0.69
N ARG A 104 -4.42 18.33 1.98
CA ARG A 104 -3.30 18.77 2.83
C ARG A 104 -2.24 17.69 2.98
N GLU A 105 -2.64 16.43 3.10
CA GLU A 105 -1.72 15.31 3.17
C GLU A 105 -0.97 15.11 1.84
N ALA A 106 -1.71 14.97 0.73
CA ALA A 106 -1.12 14.77 -0.59
C ALA A 106 -0.23 15.95 -1.02
N ALA A 107 -0.55 17.17 -0.59
CA ALA A 107 0.27 18.36 -0.82
C ALA A 107 1.61 18.33 -0.09
N GLY A 108 1.73 17.55 0.99
CA GLY A 108 2.95 17.36 1.76
C GLY A 108 3.84 16.21 1.24
N GLU A 109 3.35 15.43 0.28
CA GLU A 109 4.05 14.25 -0.22
C GLU A 109 5.03 14.59 -1.36
N ARG A 110 6.07 13.77 -1.49
CA ARG A 110 6.87 13.71 -2.72
C ARG A 110 6.08 12.90 -3.73
N ALA A 111 6.06 13.34 -4.98
CA ALA A 111 5.34 12.61 -6.01
C ALA A 111 6.07 12.63 -7.35
N SER A 112 5.65 11.76 -8.26
CA SER A 112 5.97 11.82 -9.68
C SER A 112 4.68 11.70 -10.49
N LEU A 113 4.60 12.47 -11.58
CA LEU A 113 3.52 12.38 -12.57
C LEU A 113 4.12 11.95 -13.91
N ASN A 114 3.74 10.77 -14.41
CA ASN A 114 4.24 10.22 -15.67
C ASN A 114 5.79 10.26 -15.76
N GLY A 115 6.46 9.94 -14.65
CA GLY A 115 7.92 9.95 -14.53
C GLY A 115 8.56 11.30 -14.19
N VAL A 116 7.82 12.41 -14.25
CA VAL A 116 8.30 13.75 -13.86
C VAL A 116 8.22 13.91 -12.35
N LYS A 117 9.35 14.18 -11.68
CA LYS A 117 9.44 14.21 -10.21
C LYS A 117 9.13 15.60 -9.63
N PHE A 118 8.23 15.62 -8.65
CA PHE A 118 7.88 16.77 -7.82
C PHE A 118 8.44 16.53 -6.42
N LEU A 119 9.67 17.02 -6.20
CA LEU A 119 10.46 16.72 -5.00
C LEU A 119 10.29 17.73 -3.86
N GLN A 120 9.52 18.79 -4.07
CA GLN A 120 9.31 19.82 -3.06
C GLN A 120 8.39 19.30 -1.97
N VAL A 121 8.95 19.05 -0.79
CA VAL A 121 8.19 18.79 0.43
C VAL A 121 8.14 20.09 1.20
N ARG A 122 6.94 20.62 1.44
CA ARG A 122 6.79 21.87 2.21
C ARG A 122 7.53 21.77 3.54
N SER A 123 8.15 22.88 3.93
CA SER A 123 8.54 23.04 5.33
C SER A 123 7.30 23.47 6.13
N PRO A 124 6.93 22.77 7.22
CA PRO A 124 5.79 23.17 8.05
C PRO A 124 5.97 24.56 8.70
N LEU A 125 7.18 25.13 8.65
CA LEU A 125 7.52 26.42 9.26
C LEU A 125 6.97 27.65 8.51
N GLN A 126 6.47 27.50 7.28
CA GLN A 126 6.21 28.67 6.42
C GLN A 126 4.78 29.20 6.41
N GLY A 127 3.82 28.55 7.09
CA GLY A 127 2.47 29.10 7.38
C GLY A 127 1.63 29.54 6.17
N ARG A 128 2.15 29.43 4.94
CA ARG A 128 1.50 29.80 3.69
C ARG A 128 0.93 28.57 3.02
N THR A 129 -0.35 28.66 2.71
CA THR A 129 -1.14 27.67 1.99
C THR A 129 -0.90 27.74 0.48
N ASP A 130 0.34 27.96 0.02
CA ASP A 130 0.64 28.04 -1.42
C ASP A 130 0.34 26.67 -2.08
N ASP A 131 -0.56 26.56 -3.04
CA ASP A 131 -0.97 25.27 -3.61
C ASP A 131 0.23 24.38 -3.99
N SER A 132 0.14 23.07 -3.69
CA SER A 132 1.22 22.14 -4.06
C SER A 132 1.37 22.14 -5.58
N TYR A 133 2.57 22.46 -6.10
CA TYR A 133 2.83 22.44 -7.54
C TYR A 133 2.45 21.10 -8.19
N PHE A 134 2.63 19.99 -7.47
CA PHE A 134 2.19 18.68 -7.92
C PHE A 134 0.67 18.63 -8.07
N LEU A 135 -0.09 19.00 -7.03
CA LEU A 135 -1.55 18.94 -7.07
C LEU A 135 -2.15 19.94 -8.06
N GLN A 136 -1.56 21.12 -8.20
CA GLN A 136 -1.93 22.08 -9.23
C GLN A 136 -1.75 21.47 -10.62
N THR A 137 -0.59 20.83 -10.86
CA THR A 137 -0.30 20.17 -12.15
C THR A 137 -1.29 19.03 -12.40
N VAL A 138 -1.61 18.22 -11.38
CA VAL A 138 -2.61 17.15 -11.51
C VAL A 138 -3.98 17.72 -11.87
N ARG A 139 -4.40 18.81 -11.22
CA ARG A 139 -5.68 19.48 -11.52
C ARG A 139 -5.72 20.00 -12.96
N GLU A 140 -4.66 20.63 -13.44
CA GLU A 140 -4.53 21.12 -14.82
C GLU A 140 -4.54 19.96 -15.84
N VAL A 141 -3.80 18.88 -15.56
CA VAL A 141 -3.78 17.67 -16.41
C VAL A 141 -5.16 17.01 -16.47
N CYS A 142 -5.89 16.94 -15.35
CA CYS A 142 -7.29 16.47 -15.36
C CYS A 142 -8.15 17.29 -16.32
N GLY A 143 -8.06 18.62 -16.29
CA GLY A 143 -8.77 19.50 -17.22
C GLY A 143 -8.43 19.21 -18.67
N HIS A 144 -7.14 19.17 -19.00
CA HIS A 144 -6.68 18.91 -20.37
C HIS A 144 -7.07 17.52 -20.90
N MET A 145 -7.10 16.49 -20.05
CA MET A 145 -7.53 15.15 -20.46
C MET A 145 -9.02 15.09 -20.75
N CYS A 146 -9.85 15.82 -19.99
CA CYS A 146 -11.28 15.92 -20.23
C CYS A 146 -11.62 16.76 -21.48
N ASP A 147 -10.76 17.71 -21.86
CA ASP A 147 -10.91 18.48 -23.11
C ASP A 147 -10.56 17.66 -24.36
N MET A 148 -9.98 16.45 -24.21
CA MET A 148 -9.67 15.58 -25.34
C MET A 148 -10.94 15.04 -26.00
N ASN A 149 -10.97 15.05 -27.34
CA ASN A 149 -12.11 14.56 -28.12
C ASN A 149 -12.51 13.13 -27.71
N GLY A 150 -13.77 12.96 -27.31
CA GLY A 150 -14.35 11.67 -26.95
C GLY A 150 -14.16 11.25 -25.50
N VAL A 151 -13.64 12.13 -24.64
CA VAL A 151 -13.62 11.94 -23.18
C VAL A 151 -14.82 12.66 -22.57
N ASP A 152 -15.71 11.92 -21.93
CA ASP A 152 -16.86 12.46 -21.20
C ASP A 152 -16.65 12.27 -19.70
N ALA A 153 -15.92 13.21 -19.08
CA ALA A 153 -15.63 13.19 -17.65
C ALA A 153 -15.54 14.60 -17.08
N ASP A 154 -16.01 14.79 -15.84
CA ASP A 154 -15.86 16.04 -15.12
C ASP A 154 -14.43 16.16 -14.53
N PRO A 155 -13.67 17.23 -14.84
CA PRO A 155 -12.31 17.40 -14.34
C PRO A 155 -12.19 17.41 -12.82
N MET A 156 -13.19 17.99 -12.12
CA MET A 156 -13.17 18.10 -10.66
C MET A 156 -13.50 16.78 -9.99
N ALA A 157 -14.40 15.98 -10.56
CA ALA A 157 -14.67 14.61 -10.13
C ALA A 157 -13.46 13.70 -10.33
N LEU A 158 -12.76 13.84 -11.47
CA LEU A 158 -11.50 13.14 -11.74
C LEU A 158 -10.43 13.49 -10.71
N TYR A 159 -10.20 14.80 -10.49
CA TYR A 159 -9.26 15.29 -9.47
C TYR A 159 -9.61 14.80 -8.07
N GLY A 160 -10.87 14.96 -7.65
CA GLY A 160 -11.35 14.50 -6.34
C GLY A 160 -11.21 12.99 -6.16
N GLY A 161 -11.50 12.21 -7.21
CA GLY A 161 -11.31 10.77 -7.21
C GLY A 161 -9.84 10.35 -7.06
N LEU A 162 -8.91 11.08 -7.68
CA LEU A 162 -7.47 10.85 -7.52
C LEU A 162 -6.98 11.23 -6.12
N LEU A 163 -7.47 12.33 -5.57
CA LEU A 163 -6.95 12.90 -4.33
C LEU A 163 -7.01 11.92 -3.16
N LEU A 164 -8.13 11.22 -3.01
CA LEU A 164 -8.31 10.19 -1.98
C LEU A 164 -7.28 9.05 -2.09
N ARG A 165 -6.84 8.75 -3.32
CA ARG A 165 -5.88 7.69 -3.65
C ARG A 165 -4.43 8.13 -3.52
N LEU A 166 -4.19 9.44 -3.53
CA LEU A 166 -2.89 10.06 -3.31
C LEU A 166 -2.54 10.20 -1.81
N CYS A 167 -3.48 9.89 -0.91
CA CYS A 167 -3.23 9.83 0.53
C CYS A 167 -2.39 8.61 0.91
N ARG A 168 -1.16 8.85 1.38
CA ARG A 168 -0.25 7.81 1.83
C ARG A 168 -0.77 7.10 3.07
N SER A 169 -1.33 7.84 4.03
CA SER A 169 -1.89 7.31 5.27
C SER A 169 -3.02 6.32 4.99
N ALA A 170 -3.89 6.60 4.01
CA ALA A 170 -4.94 5.68 3.60
C ALA A 170 -4.35 4.40 2.98
N SER A 171 -3.42 4.55 2.04
CA SER A 171 -2.73 3.42 1.41
C SER A 171 -1.95 2.55 2.42
N GLU A 172 -1.27 3.17 3.38
CA GLU A 172 -0.51 2.49 4.43
C GLU A 172 -1.43 1.74 5.39
N ARG A 173 -2.57 2.33 5.75
CA ARG A 173 -3.62 1.66 6.56
C ARG A 173 -4.18 0.43 5.85
N ASP A 174 -4.53 0.54 4.58
CA ASP A 174 -5.04 -0.59 3.80
C ASP A 174 -3.99 -1.72 3.71
N ALA A 175 -2.71 -1.36 3.56
CA ALA A 175 -1.61 -2.32 3.57
C ALA A 175 -1.44 -2.98 4.95
N LEU A 176 -1.45 -2.21 6.03
CA LEU A 176 -1.36 -2.72 7.40
C LEU A 176 -2.52 -3.67 7.70
N GLU A 177 -3.75 -3.29 7.37
CA GLU A 177 -4.93 -4.14 7.56
C GLU A 177 -4.79 -5.46 6.79
N ALA A 178 -4.38 -5.40 5.52
CA ALA A 178 -4.23 -6.57 4.68
C ALA A 178 -3.19 -7.54 5.26
N LEU A 179 -2.04 -7.04 5.72
CA LEU A 179 -0.90 -7.86 6.15
C LEU A 179 -0.95 -8.29 7.61
N THR A 180 -1.54 -7.49 8.50
CA THR A 180 -1.64 -7.79 9.93
C THR A 180 -2.27 -9.16 10.17
N LEU A 181 -3.28 -9.53 9.37
CA LEU A 181 -3.95 -10.82 9.51
C LEU A 181 -3.07 -12.01 9.15
N TRP A 182 -2.11 -11.83 8.23
CA TRP A 182 -1.18 -12.88 7.84
C TRP A 182 -0.01 -13.00 8.81
N THR A 183 0.50 -11.87 9.31
CA THR A 183 1.78 -11.85 10.02
C THR A 183 1.68 -11.86 11.53
N SER A 184 0.61 -11.28 12.09
CA SER A 184 0.52 -11.03 13.55
C SER A 184 -0.12 -12.18 14.33
N GLY A 185 -0.80 -13.09 13.63
CA GLY A 185 -1.33 -14.33 14.20
C GLY A 185 -2.35 -14.17 15.34
N GLN A 186 -2.90 -15.30 15.82
CA GLN A 186 -3.83 -15.30 16.97
C GLN A 186 -3.13 -14.95 18.28
N THR A 187 -1.88 -15.39 18.40
CA THR A 187 -1.13 -15.31 19.65
C THR A 187 -0.41 -13.98 19.84
N GLY A 188 -0.26 -13.17 18.77
CA GLY A 188 0.20 -11.79 18.84
C GLY A 188 1.67 -11.60 19.23
N GLU A 189 2.53 -12.60 19.05
CA GLU A 189 3.96 -12.47 19.37
C GLU A 189 4.71 -11.58 18.39
N LEU A 190 4.21 -11.46 17.17
CA LEU A 190 4.71 -10.54 16.17
C LEU A 190 3.68 -9.44 15.94
N LEU A 191 4.16 -8.20 15.90
CA LEU A 191 3.36 -7.04 15.53
C LEU A 191 3.95 -6.41 14.29
N LEU A 192 3.10 -6.26 13.28
CA LEU A 192 3.42 -5.46 12.10
C LEU A 192 3.14 -3.99 12.42
N LEU A 193 4.17 -3.16 12.35
CA LEU A 193 4.07 -1.71 12.55
C LEU A 193 4.69 -1.00 11.34
N PRO A 194 4.20 0.20 10.97
CA PRO A 194 4.88 1.02 9.99
C PRO A 194 6.25 1.46 10.51
N LEU A 195 7.21 1.72 9.62
CA LEU A 195 8.43 2.41 10.01
C LEU A 195 8.16 3.91 10.11
N VAL A 196 8.67 4.56 11.16
CA VAL A 196 8.49 6.00 11.34
C VAL A 196 9.07 6.75 10.14
N ARG A 197 8.25 7.62 9.57
CA ARG A 197 8.54 8.49 8.42
C ARG A 197 8.01 9.89 8.69
N ARG A 198 8.41 10.84 7.84
CA ARG A 198 7.99 12.24 7.95
C ARG A 198 6.46 12.46 7.84
N HIS A 199 5.73 11.60 7.13
CA HIS A 199 4.26 11.70 7.06
C HIS A 199 3.57 11.34 8.39
N HIS A 200 4.22 10.53 9.23
CA HIS A 200 3.75 10.23 10.59
C HIS A 200 3.99 11.39 11.56
N ARG A 201 5.12 12.09 11.40
CA ARG A 201 5.51 13.25 12.19
C ARG A 201 6.31 14.21 11.31
N PRO A 202 5.90 15.48 11.17
CA PRO A 202 6.53 16.46 10.27
C PRO A 202 7.90 16.98 10.77
N ASP A 203 8.64 16.16 11.52
CA ASP A 203 10.00 16.44 11.95
C ASP A 203 10.99 16.07 10.83
N SER A 204 11.90 17.01 10.54
CA SER A 204 12.97 16.88 9.54
C SER A 204 13.97 15.76 9.81
N THR A 205 14.01 15.22 11.03
CA THR A 205 14.95 14.15 11.40
C THR A 205 14.55 12.77 10.85
N PHE A 206 13.30 12.58 10.43
CA PHE A 206 12.84 11.31 9.89
C PHE A 206 13.13 11.20 8.38
N PRO A 207 13.47 10.00 7.90
CA PRO A 207 13.66 9.77 6.47
C PRO A 207 12.37 10.08 5.70
N LEU A 208 12.55 10.68 4.53
CA LEU A 208 11.46 10.92 3.60
C LEU A 208 10.96 9.59 3.04
N ALA A 209 9.65 9.48 2.85
CA ALA A 209 9.08 8.36 2.11
C ALA A 209 9.53 8.41 0.63
N GLU A 210 9.45 7.25 -0.03
CA GLU A 210 9.61 7.19 -1.48
C GLU A 210 8.47 7.96 -2.16
N PRO A 211 8.73 8.64 -3.31
CA PRO A 211 7.70 9.41 -3.99
C PRO A 211 6.46 8.57 -4.34
N VAL A 212 5.27 9.16 -4.22
CA VAL A 212 4.04 8.61 -4.80
C VAL A 212 4.16 8.66 -6.32
N GLU A 213 3.95 7.54 -7.00
CA GLU A 213 4.01 7.51 -8.47
C GLU A 213 2.59 7.52 -9.04
N LEU A 214 2.28 8.58 -9.80
CA LEU A 214 1.03 8.74 -10.51
C LEU A 214 1.30 8.66 -12.02
N GLU A 215 0.69 7.68 -12.68
CA GLU A 215 0.64 7.61 -14.13
C GLU A 215 -0.79 7.90 -14.60
N MET A 216 -0.96 8.72 -15.62
CA MET A 216 -2.26 9.09 -16.19
C MET A 216 -2.20 9.09 -17.70
N TYR A 217 -3.23 8.51 -18.34
CA TYR A 217 -3.33 8.43 -19.79
C TYR A 217 -4.80 8.30 -20.24
N VAL A 218 -5.09 8.65 -21.49
CA VAL A 218 -6.40 8.46 -22.12
C VAL A 218 -6.32 7.27 -23.07
N GLU A 219 -7.26 6.34 -22.94
CA GLU A 219 -7.38 5.20 -23.85
C GLU A 219 -8.86 4.85 -24.06
N GLY A 220 -9.26 4.77 -25.33
CA GLY A 220 -10.63 4.42 -25.71
C GLY A 220 -11.69 5.40 -25.20
N GLY A 221 -11.38 6.71 -25.18
CA GLY A 221 -12.27 7.75 -24.65
C GLY A 221 -12.38 7.78 -23.13
N ASN A 222 -11.62 6.95 -22.42
CA ASN A 222 -11.64 6.89 -20.95
C ASN A 222 -10.31 7.37 -20.37
N VAL A 223 -10.39 8.06 -19.24
CA VAL A 223 -9.21 8.41 -18.44
C VAL A 223 -8.83 7.24 -17.55
N HIS A 224 -7.57 6.83 -17.62
CA HIS A 224 -6.98 5.81 -16.78
C HIS A 224 -5.92 6.43 -15.89
N ALA A 225 -5.81 5.90 -14.67
CA ALA A 225 -4.73 6.24 -13.77
C ALA A 225 -4.13 5.00 -13.11
N LYS A 226 -2.84 5.05 -12.84
CA LYS A 226 -2.14 4.10 -11.98
C LYS A 226 -1.44 4.86 -10.86
N VAL A 227 -1.82 4.56 -9.63
CA VAL A 227 -1.20 5.12 -8.43
C VAL A 227 -0.37 4.02 -7.77
N SER A 228 0.91 4.29 -7.52
CA SER A 228 1.81 3.36 -6.83
C SER A 228 2.41 4.03 -5.60
N MET A 229 2.35 3.34 -4.46
CA MET A 229 2.92 3.80 -3.21
C MET A 229 3.67 2.65 -2.54
N ARG A 230 4.90 2.94 -2.13
CA ARG A 230 5.71 2.02 -1.34
C ARG A 230 5.69 2.40 0.13
N HIS A 231 5.43 1.40 0.96
CA HIS A 231 5.47 1.47 2.41
C HIS A 231 6.55 0.55 2.94
N GLU A 232 7.27 1.02 3.95
CA GLU A 232 8.21 0.19 4.68
C GLU A 232 7.63 -0.12 6.05
N LEU A 233 7.53 -1.41 6.35
CA LEU A 233 6.95 -1.96 7.56
C LEU A 233 8.00 -2.77 8.31
N GLY A 234 7.78 -2.91 9.62
CA GLY A 234 8.60 -3.73 10.49
C GLY A 234 7.75 -4.75 11.23
N LEU A 235 8.22 -6.00 11.26
CA LEU A 235 7.75 -6.99 12.24
C LEU A 235 8.59 -6.89 13.49
N PHE A 236 7.91 -6.64 14.61
CA PHE A 236 8.51 -6.52 15.93
C PHE A 236 8.05 -7.68 16.79
N ARG A 237 8.93 -8.18 17.66
CA ARG A 237 8.48 -9.10 18.71
C ARG A 237 7.75 -8.30 19.77
N ARG A 238 6.56 -8.76 20.16
CA ARG A 238 5.76 -8.16 21.24
C ARG A 238 6.56 -8.03 22.53
N LEU A 239 7.31 -9.07 22.89
CA LEU A 239 8.16 -9.09 24.07
C LEU A 239 9.21 -7.98 24.06
N ASP A 240 9.80 -7.68 22.90
CA ASP A 240 10.80 -6.62 22.77
C ASP A 240 10.16 -5.24 22.91
N LEU A 241 8.96 -5.06 22.34
CA LEU A 241 8.18 -3.83 22.49
C LEU A 241 7.81 -3.62 23.95
N GLU A 242 7.18 -4.60 24.60
CA GLU A 242 6.75 -4.53 26.01
C GLU A 242 7.90 -4.31 26.99
N ALA A 243 9.10 -4.83 26.68
CA ALA A 243 10.27 -4.61 27.51
C ALA A 243 10.92 -3.23 27.28
N GLY A 244 10.81 -2.68 26.06
CA GLY A 244 11.55 -1.48 25.66
C GLY A 244 10.74 -0.19 25.63
N VAL A 245 9.40 -0.25 25.73
CA VAL A 245 8.51 0.90 25.59
C VAL A 245 7.52 0.96 26.75
N GLU A 246 7.58 2.03 27.55
CA GLU A 246 6.64 2.26 28.64
C GLU A 246 5.23 2.52 28.10
N GLY A 247 4.20 1.95 28.75
CA GLY A 247 2.79 2.10 28.35
C GLY A 247 2.34 1.29 27.13
N ILE A 248 3.26 0.64 26.42
CA ILE A 248 2.94 -0.14 25.22
C ILE A 248 2.10 -1.38 25.54
N ARG A 249 2.30 -1.96 26.74
CA ARG A 249 1.57 -3.17 27.16
C ARG A 249 0.09 -2.88 27.28
N GLU A 250 -0.25 -1.72 27.84
CA GLU A 250 -1.62 -1.22 27.99
C GLU A 250 -2.24 -0.97 26.62
N ALA A 251 -1.51 -0.31 25.72
CA ALA A 251 -1.95 -0.05 24.34
C ALA A 251 -2.18 -1.34 23.53
N LEU A 252 -1.33 -2.36 23.73
CA LEU A 252 -1.40 -3.65 23.03
C LEU A 252 -2.33 -4.66 23.72
N ARG A 253 -2.94 -4.33 24.86
CA ARG A 253 -3.82 -5.24 25.60
C ARG A 253 -4.99 -5.78 24.75
N PRO A 254 -5.73 -4.97 23.96
CA PRO A 254 -6.84 -5.46 23.15
C PRO A 254 -6.40 -6.17 21.86
N TRP A 255 -5.11 -6.14 21.51
CA TRP A 255 -4.59 -6.56 20.20
C TRP A 255 -5.06 -7.95 19.76
N ASN A 256 -4.83 -8.97 20.58
CA ASN A 256 -5.14 -10.36 20.21
C ASN A 256 -6.64 -10.55 19.95
N GLY A 257 -7.50 -9.99 20.82
CA GLY A 257 -8.94 -10.06 20.64
C GLY A 257 -9.42 -9.37 19.37
N LEU A 258 -8.83 -8.22 19.02
CA LEU A 258 -9.13 -7.51 17.78
C LEU A 258 -8.68 -8.28 16.54
N VAL A 259 -7.49 -8.89 16.56
CA VAL A 259 -7.01 -9.71 15.44
C VAL A 259 -7.88 -10.94 15.24
N GLU A 260 -8.27 -11.63 16.32
CA GLU A 260 -9.18 -12.78 16.26
C GLU A 260 -10.55 -12.39 15.71
N MET A 261 -11.11 -11.26 16.15
CA MET A 261 -12.36 -10.72 15.64
C MET A 261 -12.25 -10.33 14.15
N ALA A 262 -11.16 -9.66 13.73
CA ALA A 262 -10.92 -9.31 12.33
C ALA A 262 -10.86 -10.57 11.44
N GLN A 263 -10.14 -11.60 11.90
CA GLN A 263 -10.05 -12.86 11.19
C GLN A 263 -11.44 -13.49 11.05
N ARG A 264 -12.21 -13.55 12.13
CA ARG A 264 -13.57 -14.11 12.14
C ARG A 264 -14.53 -13.35 11.24
N GLU A 265 -14.47 -12.02 11.25
CA GLU A 265 -15.35 -11.20 10.42
C GLU A 265 -15.08 -11.40 8.92
N ARG A 266 -13.81 -11.51 8.53
CA ARG A 266 -13.46 -11.87 7.14
C ARG A 266 -13.94 -13.27 6.73
N LEU A 267 -14.12 -14.20 7.67
CA LEU A 267 -14.79 -15.49 7.40
C LEU A 267 -16.24 -15.26 6.99
N LEU A 268 -16.95 -14.46 7.78
CA LEU A 268 -18.38 -14.23 7.62
C LEU A 268 -18.71 -13.41 6.37
N GLN A 269 -17.88 -12.41 6.03
CA GLN A 269 -18.08 -11.61 4.82
C GLN A 269 -17.93 -12.43 3.53
N ARG A 270 -17.12 -13.50 3.55
CA ARG A 270 -16.83 -14.31 2.36
C ARG A 270 -17.76 -15.50 2.14
N SER A 271 -18.42 -15.99 3.18
CA SER A 271 -19.41 -17.07 3.01
C SER A 271 -20.68 -16.61 2.28
N GLY A 272 -20.79 -15.33 1.92
CA GLY A 272 -21.97 -14.78 1.26
C GLY A 272 -23.22 -14.85 2.14
N VAL A 273 -23.09 -15.26 3.41
CA VAL A 273 -24.17 -15.31 4.38
C VAL A 273 -24.34 -13.88 4.89
N PRO A 274 -25.40 -13.16 4.47
CA PRO A 274 -25.68 -11.85 5.04
C PRO A 274 -25.83 -12.01 6.56
N PRO A 275 -25.19 -11.15 7.37
CA PRO A 275 -25.22 -11.28 8.83
C PRO A 275 -26.67 -11.38 9.30
N GLN A 276 -27.04 -12.50 9.94
CA GLN A 276 -28.40 -12.75 10.44
C GLN A 276 -28.73 -11.92 11.70
N HIS A 277 -28.27 -10.67 11.75
CA HIS A 277 -28.75 -9.72 12.74
C HIS A 277 -30.01 -9.05 12.20
N LYS A 278 -31.12 -9.31 12.93
CA LYS A 278 -32.47 -8.77 12.76
C LYS A 278 -32.53 -7.49 11.91
N LYS A 279 -33.27 -7.55 10.80
CA LYS A 279 -33.70 -6.40 9.97
C LYS A 279 -34.21 -5.25 10.85
N LYS A 280 -33.32 -4.39 11.34
CA LYS A 280 -33.62 -2.98 11.55
C LYS A 280 -33.41 -2.33 10.19
N LYS A 281 -34.46 -1.73 9.64
CA LYS A 281 -34.38 -0.85 8.45
C LYS A 281 -33.30 0.21 8.74
N GLY A 282 -32.12 0.05 8.12
CA GLY A 282 -30.94 0.87 8.34
C GLY A 282 -29.70 0.11 7.91
N GLY A 283 -29.44 0.06 6.60
CA GLY A 283 -28.39 -0.75 5.97
C GLY A 283 -26.96 -0.24 6.15
N GLY A 284 -26.56 0.17 7.37
CA GLY A 284 -25.19 0.65 7.67
C GLY A 284 -24.46 -0.12 8.79
N ALA A 285 -25.18 -0.79 9.69
CA ALA A 285 -24.58 -1.19 10.97
C ALA A 285 -23.49 -2.28 10.91
N ALA A 286 -23.50 -3.15 9.89
CA ALA A 286 -22.49 -4.21 9.77
C ALA A 286 -21.17 -3.69 9.18
N ASP A 287 -21.25 -2.87 8.14
CA ASP A 287 -20.07 -2.22 7.55
C ASP A 287 -19.44 -1.23 8.54
N ASP A 288 -20.27 -0.55 9.35
CA ASP A 288 -19.80 0.32 10.43
C ASP A 288 -19.00 -0.45 11.50
N ALA A 289 -19.38 -1.70 11.80
CA ALA A 289 -18.69 -2.53 12.79
C ALA A 289 -17.33 -3.03 12.28
N ALA A 290 -17.27 -3.52 11.03
CA ALA A 290 -16.02 -3.93 10.39
C ALA A 290 -15.03 -2.77 10.31
N ASN A 291 -15.53 -1.60 9.86
CA ASN A 291 -14.76 -0.38 9.77
C ASN A 291 -14.29 0.07 11.15
N SER A 292 -15.11 -0.08 12.20
CA SER A 292 -14.73 0.23 13.58
C SER A 292 -13.56 -0.64 14.06
N LEU A 293 -13.58 -1.94 13.76
CA LEU A 293 -12.54 -2.86 14.22
C LEU A 293 -11.20 -2.62 13.50
N THR A 294 -11.22 -2.45 12.18
CA THR A 294 -10.05 -2.07 11.40
C THR A 294 -9.46 -0.74 11.88
N ARG A 295 -10.31 0.25 12.16
CA ARG A 295 -9.90 1.53 12.74
C ARG A 295 -9.23 1.34 14.11
N GLN A 296 -9.74 0.47 14.97
CA GLN A 296 -9.14 0.19 16.28
C GLN A 296 -7.75 -0.46 16.17
N LEU A 297 -7.60 -1.49 15.33
CA LEU A 297 -6.30 -2.12 15.09
C LEU A 297 -5.26 -1.11 14.59
N THR A 298 -5.68 -0.31 13.61
CA THR A 298 -4.87 0.75 13.03
C THR A 298 -4.48 1.76 14.11
N ASN A 299 -5.43 2.24 14.91
CA ASN A 299 -5.17 3.20 15.97
C ASN A 299 -4.12 2.67 16.96
N ILE A 300 -4.22 1.39 17.34
CA ILE A 300 -3.22 0.75 18.20
C ILE A 300 -1.85 0.69 17.53
N GLN A 301 -1.77 0.40 16.23
CA GLN A 301 -0.49 0.39 15.49
C GLN A 301 0.15 1.77 15.46
N TYR A 302 -0.62 2.83 15.19
CA TYR A 302 -0.12 4.19 15.20
C TYR A 302 0.18 4.67 16.63
N GLU A 303 -0.61 4.31 17.63
CA GLU A 303 -0.31 4.60 19.04
C GLU A 303 0.98 3.91 19.46
N ALA A 304 1.14 2.63 19.14
CA ALA A 304 2.37 1.88 19.36
C ALA A 304 3.56 2.54 18.68
N LEU A 305 3.40 2.97 17.43
CA LEU A 305 4.42 3.74 16.70
C LEU A 305 4.76 5.05 17.44
N LEU A 306 3.76 5.78 17.92
CA LEU A 306 3.95 7.04 18.63
C LEU A 306 4.59 6.84 20.02
N LEU A 307 4.33 5.71 20.68
CA LEU A 307 4.88 5.31 21.98
C LEU A 307 6.30 4.75 21.86
N THR A 308 6.63 4.06 20.76
CA THR A 308 8.02 3.67 20.44
C THR A 308 8.95 4.87 20.21
N ARG A 309 8.48 6.10 20.51
CA ARG A 309 9.28 7.30 20.61
C ARG A 309 10.50 7.01 21.48
N PHE A 310 11.60 6.96 20.77
CA PHE A 310 12.93 7.30 21.23
C PHE A 310 12.82 8.64 21.96
N SER A 311 12.68 8.59 23.28
CA SER A 311 13.13 9.67 24.15
C SER A 311 14.46 10.11 23.60
N SER A 312 14.55 11.36 23.17
CA SER A 312 15.60 11.94 22.32
C SER A 312 17.02 11.90 22.91
N GLY A 313 17.25 11.10 23.96
CA GLY A 313 18.54 10.79 24.55
C GLY A 313 18.85 9.29 24.75
N HIS A 314 18.01 8.33 24.35
CA HIS A 314 18.31 6.90 24.54
C HIS A 314 18.69 6.20 23.23
N LYS A 315 19.93 5.66 23.21
CA LYS A 315 20.57 4.97 22.07
C LYS A 315 19.90 3.66 21.63
N ASN A 316 18.80 3.25 22.28
CA ASN A 316 18.15 1.97 22.02
C ASN A 316 17.01 2.15 21.03
N PHE A 317 17.37 2.30 19.76
CA PHE A 317 16.40 2.19 18.69
C PHE A 317 15.88 0.75 18.63
N LEU A 318 14.62 0.51 19.01
CA LEU A 318 13.93 -0.76 18.77
C LEU A 318 13.90 -0.97 17.26
N ARG A 319 14.77 -1.85 16.79
CA ARG A 319 14.86 -2.19 15.38
C ARG A 319 13.80 -3.25 15.07
N PRO A 320 13.12 -3.15 13.92
CA PRO A 320 12.33 -4.25 13.40
C PRO A 320 13.14 -5.53 13.42
N TRP A 321 12.50 -6.61 13.85
CA TRP A 321 13.11 -7.92 13.77
C TRP A 321 13.17 -8.39 12.31
N VAL A 322 12.12 -8.13 11.54
CA VAL A 322 12.10 -8.33 10.09
C VAL A 322 11.57 -7.07 9.40
N TYR A 323 12.25 -6.64 8.34
CA TYR A 323 11.78 -5.57 7.46
C TYR A 323 10.91 -6.15 6.36
N ILE A 324 9.80 -5.47 6.05
CA ILE A 324 8.87 -5.81 4.97
C ILE A 324 8.65 -4.56 4.12
N ASN A 325 8.68 -4.70 2.80
CA ASN A 325 8.17 -3.67 1.90
C ASN A 325 6.78 -4.07 1.41
N ALA A 326 5.89 -3.08 1.34
CA ALA A 326 4.52 -3.20 0.90
C ALA A 326 4.27 -2.16 -0.21
N ASP A 327 4.13 -2.64 -1.45
CA ASP A 327 3.91 -1.80 -2.62
C ASP A 327 2.43 -1.87 -3.01
N VAL A 328 1.68 -0.81 -2.72
CA VAL A 328 0.27 -0.69 -3.11
C VAL A 328 0.22 -0.09 -4.50
N VAL A 329 -0.37 -0.83 -5.44
CA VAL A 329 -0.60 -0.39 -6.82
C VAL A 329 -2.10 -0.42 -7.08
N GLU A 330 -2.63 0.72 -7.43
CA GLU A 330 -4.02 0.89 -7.83
C GLU A 330 -4.09 1.27 -9.30
N ARG A 331 -4.94 0.59 -10.07
CA ARG A 331 -5.28 0.95 -11.45
C ARG A 331 -6.75 1.31 -11.51
N ILE A 332 -7.06 2.46 -12.09
CA ILE A 332 -8.42 3.03 -12.15
C ILE A 332 -8.76 3.31 -13.61
N ASN A 333 -9.97 2.95 -14.00
CA ASN A 333 -10.63 3.44 -15.21
C ASN A 333 -11.79 4.33 -14.78
N PHE A 334 -11.63 5.65 -14.93
CA PHE A 334 -12.61 6.62 -14.47
C PHE A 334 -13.90 6.60 -15.28
N GLY A 335 -13.86 6.25 -16.56
CA GLY A 335 -15.07 6.17 -17.38
C GLY A 335 -16.00 5.02 -17.00
N THR A 336 -15.46 3.95 -16.41
CA THR A 336 -16.26 2.82 -15.89
C THR A 336 -16.44 2.84 -14.37
N GLY A 337 -15.74 3.72 -13.66
CA GLY A 337 -15.63 3.69 -12.21
C GLY A 337 -14.90 2.47 -11.64
N SER A 338 -14.33 1.60 -12.49
CA SER A 338 -13.66 0.38 -12.06
C SER A 338 -12.28 0.70 -11.50
N SER A 339 -11.93 0.08 -10.37
CA SER A 339 -10.58 0.13 -9.82
C SER A 339 -10.13 -1.24 -9.34
N VAL A 340 -8.86 -1.56 -9.53
CA VAL A 340 -8.21 -2.76 -9.00
C VAL A 340 -7.02 -2.34 -8.16
N ARG A 341 -7.00 -2.76 -6.90
CA ARG A 341 -5.94 -2.46 -5.94
C ARG A 341 -5.21 -3.73 -5.55
N ILE A 342 -3.91 -3.72 -5.76
CA ILE A 342 -3.01 -4.85 -5.52
C ILE A 342 -1.95 -4.39 -4.54
N LEU A 343 -1.76 -5.16 -3.48
CA LEU A 343 -0.65 -5.03 -2.56
C LEU A 343 0.39 -6.10 -2.87
N ASN A 344 1.58 -5.67 -3.30
CA ASN A 344 2.74 -6.53 -3.46
C ASN A 344 3.61 -6.47 -2.21
N VAL A 345 4.06 -7.63 -1.74
CA VAL A 345 4.85 -7.76 -0.52
C VAL A 345 6.20 -8.36 -0.86
N SER A 346 7.25 -7.74 -0.32
CA SER A 346 8.61 -8.27 -0.41
C SER A 346 9.35 -8.16 0.92
N VAL A 347 10.28 -9.09 1.13
CA VAL A 347 11.18 -9.10 2.30
C VAL A 347 12.57 -8.69 1.80
N PRO A 348 12.97 -7.41 1.94
CA PRO A 348 14.24 -6.91 1.41
C PRO A 348 15.45 -7.64 2.02
N GLU A 349 16.23 -8.35 1.19
CA GLU A 349 17.38 -9.11 1.64
C GLU A 349 18.48 -8.21 2.23
N ASP A 350 18.71 -7.03 1.65
CA ASP A 350 19.70 -6.07 2.10
C ASP A 350 19.43 -5.60 3.55
N LYS A 351 18.17 -5.39 3.92
CA LYS A 351 17.78 -5.00 5.29
C LYS A 351 17.70 -6.19 6.25
N ASN A 352 17.48 -7.40 5.73
CA ASN A 352 17.25 -8.59 6.55
C ASN A 352 18.46 -9.52 6.70
N SER A 353 19.47 -9.40 5.85
CA SER A 353 20.61 -10.33 5.80
C SER A 353 21.50 -10.32 7.05
N GLY A 354 21.44 -9.28 7.90
CA GLY A 354 22.28 -9.16 9.10
C GLY A 354 23.78 -8.97 8.80
N TYR A 355 24.19 -9.18 7.55
CA TYR A 355 25.47 -8.76 7.03
C TYR A 355 25.43 -7.24 6.86
N VAL A 356 25.94 -6.54 7.86
CA VAL A 356 26.38 -5.15 7.67
C VAL A 356 27.37 -5.22 6.51
N LYS A 357 27.02 -4.67 5.34
CA LYS A 357 28.01 -4.40 4.29
C LYS A 357 29.05 -3.49 4.94
N LYS A 358 30.21 -4.06 5.28
CA LYS A 358 31.35 -3.32 5.80
C LYS A 358 31.89 -2.39 4.73
#